data_AF-A0A8H4FD75-F1
#
_entry.id   AF-A0A8H4FD75-F1
#
_cell.length_a   1.000
_cell.length_b   1.000
_cell.length_c   1.000
_cell.angle_alpha   90.00
_cell.angle_beta   90.00
_cell.angle_gamma   90.00
#
_symmetry.space_group_name_H-M   'P 1'
#
loop_
_entity.id
_entity.type
_entity.pdbx_description
1 polymer ?
#
loop_
_entity_poly.entity_id
_entity_poly.type
_entity_poly.pdbx_seq_one_letter_code
_entity_poly.pdbx_strand_id
1 'polypeptide(L)'
;MAPPRDDDLTKDLTIRYNHVWDLYFSEKRFIAFTMVEDLVTEPGLCADHEAGMHQLLACHPFNDDTVMHTQEVVRIDSEIVQQHHDTATMHEQACMQTKLRFAKEHLELILEKKRKFDEDVAMWISMEFVKVDAQDAQLEQAERDEQAERPAGPEHDNHPGDMLPLSSATAADGELLLSSQNTALDTTGCTEESSQDQLQSTARVDAASPKDLHINASDKEQL
;
A
#
# COMPACT_ATOMS: atom_id res chain seq x y z
N MET A 1 27.71 -27.29 16.95
CA MET A 1 27.88 -27.12 15.48
C MET A 1 29.02 -26.14 15.24
N ALA A 2 29.68 -26.19 14.09
CA ALA A 2 30.42 -25.03 13.61
C ALA A 2 29.42 -24.00 13.08
N PRO A 3 29.71 -22.69 13.11
CA PRO A 3 28.92 -21.71 12.35
C PRO A 3 29.03 -22.03 10.85
N PRO A 4 28.03 -21.63 10.04
CA PRO A 4 28.20 -21.61 8.58
C PRO A 4 29.39 -20.71 8.23
N ARG A 5 30.05 -21.00 7.10
CA ARG A 5 31.07 -20.09 6.56
C ARG A 5 30.38 -18.95 5.84
N ASP A 6 31.00 -17.77 5.86
CA ASP A 6 30.44 -16.56 5.24
C ASP A 6 30.14 -16.80 3.75
N ASP A 7 31.07 -17.50 3.05
CA ASP A 7 30.89 -17.97 1.67
C ASP A 7 29.59 -18.76 1.44
N ASP A 8 29.10 -19.52 2.41
CA ASP A 8 27.93 -20.39 2.26
C ASP A 8 26.62 -19.63 2.57
N LEU A 9 26.67 -18.65 3.49
CA LEU A 9 25.57 -17.72 3.75
C LEU A 9 25.29 -16.84 2.53
N THR A 10 26.33 -16.27 1.90
CA THR A 10 26.16 -15.43 0.69
C THR A 10 25.56 -16.22 -0.48
N LYS A 11 25.89 -17.52 -0.63
CA LYS A 11 25.27 -18.39 -1.64
C LYS A 11 23.79 -18.62 -1.38
N ASP A 12 23.40 -18.91 -0.14
CA ASP A 12 22.00 -19.11 0.26
C ASP A 12 21.15 -17.86 0.00
N LEU A 13 21.62 -16.69 0.44
CA LEU A 13 20.98 -15.40 0.17
C LEU A 13 20.84 -15.13 -1.34
N THR A 14 21.86 -15.47 -2.13
CA THR A 14 21.80 -15.35 -3.60
C THR A 14 20.76 -16.29 -4.21
N ILE A 15 20.63 -17.52 -3.72
CA ILE A 15 19.61 -18.47 -4.19
C ILE A 15 18.20 -17.96 -3.83
N ARG A 16 18.00 -17.45 -2.61
CA ARG A 16 16.69 -16.92 -2.17
C ARG A 16 16.31 -15.63 -2.90
N TYR A 17 17.25 -14.71 -3.12
CA TYR A 17 17.07 -13.53 -3.98
C TYR A 17 16.57 -13.90 -5.39
N ASN A 18 17.24 -14.86 -6.04
CA ASN A 18 16.84 -15.32 -7.38
C ASN A 18 15.45 -16.00 -7.35
N HIS A 19 15.17 -16.81 -6.34
CA HIS A 19 13.88 -17.47 -6.20
C HIS A 19 12.71 -16.48 -6.02
N VAL A 20 12.92 -15.40 -5.26
CA VAL A 20 11.95 -14.32 -5.09
C VAL A 20 11.62 -13.64 -6.45
N TRP A 21 12.64 -13.38 -7.28
CA TRP A 21 12.45 -12.87 -8.63
C TRP A 21 11.75 -13.86 -9.56
N ASP A 22 12.14 -15.15 -9.53
CA ASP A 22 11.47 -16.22 -10.29
C ASP A 22 9.98 -16.32 -9.93
N LEU A 23 9.62 -16.18 -8.65
CA LEU A 23 8.22 -16.16 -8.20
C LEU A 23 7.45 -14.94 -8.75
N TYR A 24 8.06 -13.75 -8.75
CA TYR A 24 7.44 -12.52 -9.28
C TYR A 24 7.18 -12.61 -10.79
N PHE A 25 8.15 -13.11 -11.57
CA PHE A 25 8.00 -13.33 -13.01
C PHE A 25 7.09 -14.52 -13.35
N SER A 26 6.96 -15.50 -12.46
CA SER A 26 5.99 -16.61 -12.56
C SER A 26 4.58 -16.23 -12.10
N GLU A 27 4.25 -14.93 -12.07
CA GLU A 27 2.97 -14.34 -11.62
C GLU A 27 2.55 -14.65 -10.16
N LYS A 28 3.38 -15.37 -9.39
CA LYS A 28 3.17 -15.69 -7.96
C LYS A 28 3.53 -14.51 -7.06
N ARG A 29 3.14 -13.30 -7.48
CA ARG A 29 3.59 -12.02 -6.92
C ARG A 29 3.35 -11.91 -5.41
N PHE A 30 2.18 -12.32 -4.91
CA PHE A 30 1.89 -12.33 -3.48
C PHE A 30 2.94 -13.10 -2.65
N ILE A 31 3.36 -14.28 -3.12
CA ILE A 31 4.38 -15.10 -2.43
C ILE A 31 5.75 -14.42 -2.53
N ALA A 32 6.10 -13.89 -3.71
CA ALA A 32 7.34 -13.14 -3.90
C ALA A 32 7.41 -11.93 -2.96
N PHE A 33 6.28 -11.22 -2.79
CA PHE A 33 6.15 -10.05 -1.94
C PHE A 33 6.34 -10.37 -0.44
N THR A 34 5.63 -11.37 0.10
CA THR A 34 5.85 -11.81 1.50
C THR A 34 7.29 -12.26 1.73
N MET A 35 7.90 -12.96 0.76
CA MET A 35 9.29 -13.42 0.89
C MET A 35 10.34 -12.30 0.82
N VAL A 36 10.06 -11.17 0.15
CA VAL A 36 10.99 -10.02 0.13
C VAL A 36 10.88 -9.13 1.36
N GLU A 37 9.71 -9.06 2.01
CA GLU A 37 9.53 -8.37 3.29
C GLU A 37 10.43 -8.97 4.39
N ASP A 38 10.50 -10.30 4.46
CA ASP A 38 11.47 -11.00 5.33
C ASP A 38 12.91 -10.75 4.84
N LEU A 39 13.21 -11.12 3.58
CA LEU A 39 14.58 -11.20 3.06
C LEU A 39 15.31 -9.86 3.04
N VAL A 40 14.64 -8.74 2.78
CA VAL A 40 15.28 -7.41 2.74
C VAL A 40 15.84 -6.98 4.11
N THR A 41 15.36 -7.60 5.20
CA THR A 41 15.87 -7.32 6.56
C THR A 41 17.04 -8.21 6.96
N GLU A 42 17.43 -9.20 6.15
CA GLU A 42 18.47 -10.16 6.51
C GLU A 42 19.90 -9.60 6.36
N PRO A 43 20.73 -9.68 7.41
CA PRO A 43 22.11 -9.20 7.35
C PRO A 43 22.97 -10.09 6.44
N GLY A 44 23.71 -9.47 5.52
CA GLY A 44 24.62 -10.17 4.61
C GLY A 44 24.16 -10.20 3.16
N LEU A 45 23.01 -9.60 2.82
CA LEU A 45 22.73 -9.18 1.45
C LEU A 45 23.86 -8.26 0.95
N CYS A 46 24.19 -8.34 -0.34
CA CYS A 46 25.01 -7.35 -1.00
C CYS A 46 24.13 -6.21 -1.53
N ALA A 47 24.72 -5.03 -1.73
CA ALA A 47 24.02 -3.82 -2.17
C ALA A 47 23.16 -4.03 -3.44
N ASP A 48 23.63 -4.79 -4.44
CA ASP A 48 22.84 -5.08 -5.63
C ASP A 48 21.59 -5.92 -5.35
N HIS A 49 21.67 -6.88 -4.43
CA HIS A 49 20.51 -7.66 -4.00
C HIS A 49 19.56 -6.82 -3.12
N GLU A 50 20.09 -6.05 -2.17
CA GLU A 50 19.34 -5.11 -1.32
C GLU A 50 18.52 -4.11 -2.17
N ALA A 51 19.15 -3.48 -3.15
CA ALA A 51 18.48 -2.62 -4.13
C ALA A 51 17.43 -3.37 -4.97
N GLY A 52 17.71 -4.62 -5.38
CA GLY A 52 16.74 -5.45 -6.09
C GLY A 52 15.51 -5.81 -5.25
N MET A 53 15.70 -6.09 -3.95
CA MET A 53 14.62 -6.36 -3.01
C MET A 53 13.75 -5.13 -2.75
N HIS A 54 14.35 -3.96 -2.56
CA HIS A 54 13.61 -2.69 -2.48
C HIS A 54 12.89 -2.32 -3.79
N GLN A 55 13.49 -2.59 -4.95
CA GLN A 55 12.84 -2.39 -6.25
C GLN A 55 11.62 -3.31 -6.44
N LEU A 56 11.63 -4.51 -5.85
CA LEU A 56 10.48 -5.40 -5.86
C LEU A 56 9.36 -4.93 -4.92
N LEU A 57 9.71 -4.50 -3.70
CA LEU A 57 8.76 -3.92 -2.74
C LEU A 57 8.09 -2.64 -3.27
N ALA A 58 8.83 -1.81 -4.02
CA ALA A 58 8.31 -0.65 -4.73
C ALA A 58 7.33 -0.99 -5.89
N CYS A 59 7.19 -2.27 -6.25
CA CYS A 59 6.18 -2.76 -7.20
C CYS A 59 4.96 -3.41 -6.49
N HIS A 60 4.90 -3.41 -5.16
CA HIS A 60 3.75 -3.94 -4.42
C HIS A 60 2.55 -2.96 -4.47
N PRO A 61 1.38 -3.35 -5.00
CA PRO A 61 0.27 -2.43 -5.25
C PRO A 61 -0.42 -1.88 -4.00
N PHE A 62 -0.18 -2.48 -2.83
CA PHE A 62 -0.78 -2.08 -1.54
C PHE A 62 0.29 -1.74 -0.48
N ASN A 63 1.50 -1.33 -0.88
CA ASN A 63 2.56 -0.95 0.06
C ASN A 63 2.65 0.58 0.16
N ASP A 64 2.25 1.13 1.31
CA ASP A 64 2.29 2.58 1.58
C ASP A 64 3.72 3.16 1.56
N ASP A 65 4.71 2.34 1.90
CA ASP A 65 6.15 2.65 1.90
C ASP A 65 6.82 2.52 0.52
N THR A 66 6.04 2.32 -0.56
CA THR A 66 6.53 2.32 -1.96
C THR A 66 7.44 3.51 -2.30
N VAL A 67 7.18 4.70 -1.73
CA VAL A 67 8.05 5.88 -1.88
C VAL A 67 9.41 5.66 -1.20
N MET A 68 9.41 5.16 0.04
CA MET A 68 10.62 4.92 0.84
C MET A 68 11.50 3.86 0.16
N HIS A 69 10.92 2.72 -0.23
CA HIS A 69 11.67 1.68 -0.94
C HIS A 69 12.30 2.20 -2.24
N THR A 70 11.58 3.02 -3.02
CA THR A 70 12.15 3.57 -4.27
C THR A 70 13.25 4.60 -4.01
N GLN A 71 13.15 5.39 -2.94
CA GLN A 71 14.24 6.25 -2.48
C GLN A 71 15.47 5.42 -2.09
N GLU A 72 15.26 4.25 -1.48
CA GLU A 72 16.32 3.37 -1.02
C GLU A 72 17.05 2.67 -2.19
N VAL A 73 16.34 2.25 -3.25
CA VAL A 73 16.98 1.83 -4.52
C VAL A 73 17.89 2.95 -5.06
N VAL A 74 17.41 4.19 -5.07
CA VAL A 74 18.18 5.35 -5.55
C VAL A 74 19.38 5.66 -4.65
N ARG A 75 19.28 5.45 -3.33
CA ARG A 75 20.41 5.54 -2.39
C ARG A 75 21.47 4.50 -2.74
N ILE A 76 21.10 3.23 -2.73
CA ILE A 76 22.02 2.11 -2.88
C ILE A 76 22.70 2.12 -4.25
N ASP A 77 21.95 2.35 -5.35
CA ASP A 77 22.54 2.44 -6.68
C ASP A 77 23.47 3.66 -6.84
N SER A 78 23.24 4.75 -6.09
CA SER A 78 24.17 5.90 -6.06
C SER A 78 25.46 5.54 -5.33
N GLU A 79 25.37 4.77 -4.24
CA GLU A 79 26.53 4.29 -3.49
C GLU A 79 27.35 3.28 -4.29
N ILE A 80 26.72 2.32 -5.00
CA ILE A 80 27.37 1.38 -5.92
C ILE A 80 28.13 2.14 -7.02
N VAL A 81 27.48 3.10 -7.70
CA VAL A 81 28.11 3.94 -8.72
C VAL A 81 29.31 4.72 -8.17
N GLN A 82 29.22 5.23 -6.94
CA GLN A 82 30.29 6.00 -6.31
C GLN A 82 31.45 5.13 -5.82
N GLN A 83 31.16 3.93 -5.28
CA GLN A 83 32.16 2.97 -4.82
C GLN A 83 33.00 2.41 -5.96
N HIS A 84 32.37 2.11 -7.10
CA HIS A 84 33.05 1.49 -8.24
C HIS A 84 33.64 2.47 -9.26
N HIS A 85 33.44 3.78 -9.07
CA HIS A 85 33.78 4.85 -10.02
C HIS A 85 35.18 4.72 -10.67
N ASP A 86 36.22 4.46 -9.87
CA ASP A 86 37.62 4.40 -10.33
C ASP A 86 38.10 2.97 -10.67
N THR A 87 37.26 1.95 -10.42
CA THR A 87 37.64 0.52 -10.54
C THR A 87 36.90 -0.21 -11.66
N ALA A 88 35.72 0.26 -12.05
CA ALA A 88 34.90 -0.35 -13.07
C ALA A 88 35.46 -0.12 -14.48
N THR A 89 35.22 -1.08 -15.38
CA THR A 89 35.35 -0.82 -16.81
C THR A 89 34.28 0.18 -17.26
N MET A 90 34.52 0.86 -18.39
CA MET A 90 33.51 1.77 -18.95
C MET A 90 32.19 1.08 -19.32
N HIS A 91 32.18 -0.25 -19.49
CA HIS A 91 30.95 -1.01 -19.71
C HIS A 91 30.14 -1.16 -18.42
N GLU A 92 30.76 -1.63 -17.34
CA GLU A 92 30.14 -1.76 -16.02
C GLU A 92 29.67 -0.38 -15.53
N GLN A 93 30.48 0.67 -15.70
CA GLN A 93 30.11 2.04 -15.35
C GLN A 93 28.88 2.53 -16.13
N ALA A 94 28.77 2.22 -17.43
CA ALA A 94 27.59 2.54 -18.22
C ALA A 94 26.34 1.73 -17.80
N CYS A 95 26.50 0.49 -17.37
CA CYS A 95 25.42 -0.34 -16.83
C CYS A 95 24.93 0.20 -15.48
N MET A 96 25.82 0.46 -14.52
CA MET A 96 25.45 1.02 -13.20
C MET A 96 24.79 2.40 -13.33
N GLN A 97 25.33 3.30 -14.18
CA GLN A 97 24.69 4.59 -14.47
C GLN A 97 23.31 4.44 -15.14
N THR A 98 23.11 3.39 -15.95
CA THR A 98 21.80 3.10 -16.55
C THR A 98 20.80 2.57 -15.52
N LYS A 99 21.22 1.68 -14.61
CA LYS A 99 20.43 1.17 -13.48
C LYS A 99 19.97 2.33 -12.58
N LEU A 100 20.91 3.17 -12.14
CA LEU A 100 20.66 4.35 -11.31
C LEU A 100 19.74 5.38 -11.99
N ARG A 101 19.84 5.56 -13.32
CA ARG A 101 18.92 6.46 -14.03
C ARG A 101 17.49 5.91 -14.01
N PHE A 102 17.30 4.62 -14.27
CA PHE A 102 15.97 4.00 -14.19
C PHE A 102 15.38 4.05 -12.77
N ALA A 103 16.18 3.86 -11.72
CA ALA A 103 15.72 4.02 -10.34
C ALA A 103 15.19 5.44 -10.06
N LYS A 104 15.86 6.48 -10.60
CA LYS A 104 15.43 7.88 -10.49
C LYS A 104 14.17 8.17 -11.32
N GLU A 105 14.11 7.70 -12.55
CA GLU A 105 12.90 7.77 -13.41
C GLU A 105 11.69 7.08 -12.73
N HIS A 106 11.91 5.96 -12.01
CA HIS A 106 10.88 5.26 -11.25
C HIS A 106 10.43 6.03 -10.01
N LEU A 107 11.36 6.65 -9.27
CA LEU A 107 11.04 7.52 -8.14
C LEU A 107 10.20 8.73 -8.55
N GLU A 108 10.56 9.39 -9.66
CA GLU A 108 9.80 10.51 -10.22
C GLU A 108 8.37 10.08 -10.61
N LEU A 109 8.21 8.91 -11.24
CA LEU A 109 6.89 8.35 -11.58
C LEU A 109 6.04 8.04 -10.34
N ILE A 110 6.66 7.53 -9.26
CA ILE A 110 5.95 7.20 -8.01
C ILE A 110 5.53 8.47 -7.25
N LEU A 111 6.39 9.49 -7.19
CA LEU A 111 6.06 10.78 -6.60
C LEU A 111 4.96 11.51 -7.40
N GLU A 112 4.98 11.43 -8.73
CA GLU A 112 3.93 11.96 -9.61
C GLU A 112 2.58 11.26 -9.41
N LYS A 113 2.58 9.92 -9.24
CA LYS A 113 1.37 9.15 -8.88
C LYS A 113 0.84 9.54 -7.51
N LYS A 114 1.70 9.60 -6.49
CA LYS A 114 1.30 9.95 -5.13
C LYS A 114 0.69 11.35 -5.07
N ARG A 115 1.33 12.36 -5.68
CA ARG A 115 0.79 13.73 -5.70
C ARG A 115 -0.60 13.80 -6.35
N LYS A 116 -0.85 13.06 -7.45
CA LYS A 116 -2.18 12.97 -8.06
C LYS A 116 -3.21 12.32 -7.16
N PHE A 117 -2.85 11.24 -6.47
CA PHE A 117 -3.74 10.60 -5.49
C PHE A 117 -4.06 11.55 -4.32
N ASP A 118 -3.06 12.27 -3.80
CA ASP A 118 -3.24 13.27 -2.75
C ASP A 118 -4.13 14.46 -3.24
N GLU A 119 -3.97 14.90 -4.50
CA GLU A 119 -4.82 15.89 -5.18
C GLU A 119 -6.28 15.40 -5.33
N ASP A 120 -6.50 14.16 -5.79
CA ASP A 120 -7.82 13.55 -5.96
C ASP A 120 -8.54 13.33 -4.62
N VAL A 121 -7.82 12.87 -3.59
CA VAL A 121 -8.35 12.69 -2.23
C VAL A 121 -8.74 14.05 -1.62
N ALA A 122 -7.90 15.08 -1.77
CA ALA A 122 -8.23 16.43 -1.32
C ALA A 122 -9.47 17.01 -2.04
N MET A 123 -9.63 16.73 -3.33
CA MET A 123 -10.83 17.09 -4.09
C MET A 123 -12.08 16.35 -3.57
N TRP A 124 -12.00 15.05 -3.33
CA TRP A 124 -13.11 14.25 -2.79
C TRP A 124 -13.57 14.74 -1.42
N ILE A 125 -12.63 14.94 -0.49
CA ILE A 125 -12.90 15.48 0.85
C ILE A 125 -13.56 16.86 0.74
N SER A 126 -13.05 17.74 -0.13
CA SER A 126 -13.64 19.07 -0.36
C SER A 126 -15.07 18.99 -0.91
N MET A 127 -15.34 18.04 -1.83
CA MET A 127 -16.68 17.81 -2.37
C MET A 127 -17.65 17.23 -1.34
N GLU A 128 -17.15 16.47 -0.36
CA GLU A 128 -17.95 15.89 0.72
C GLU A 128 -18.32 16.96 1.77
N PHE A 129 -17.38 17.79 2.21
CA PHE A 129 -17.69 18.94 3.08
C PHE A 129 -18.72 19.88 2.44
N VAL A 130 -18.59 20.22 1.14
CA VAL A 130 -19.57 21.06 0.44
C VAL A 130 -20.96 20.42 0.35
N LYS A 131 -21.07 19.08 0.38
CA LYS A 131 -22.38 18.39 0.48
C LYS A 131 -22.97 18.49 1.88
N VAL A 132 -22.16 18.38 2.93
CA VAL A 132 -22.60 18.52 4.33
C VAL A 132 -23.05 19.95 4.59
N ASP A 133 -22.24 20.95 4.26
CA ASP A 133 -22.59 22.37 4.40
C ASP A 133 -23.90 22.71 3.64
N ALA A 134 -24.11 22.12 2.46
CA ALA A 134 -25.33 22.29 1.68
C ALA A 134 -26.54 21.52 2.23
N GLN A 135 -26.35 20.47 3.03
CA GLN A 135 -27.42 19.77 3.74
C GLN A 135 -27.81 20.52 5.01
N ASP A 136 -26.84 20.98 5.80
CA ASP A 136 -27.07 21.78 7.00
C ASP A 136 -27.73 23.13 6.66
N ALA A 137 -27.30 23.80 5.59
CA ALA A 137 -27.96 25.02 5.11
C ALA A 137 -29.39 24.79 4.60
N GLN A 138 -29.72 23.59 4.08
CA GLN A 138 -31.10 23.21 3.76
C GLN A 138 -31.91 22.91 5.03
N LEU A 139 -31.30 22.33 6.05
CA LEU A 139 -31.94 22.06 7.35
C LEU A 139 -32.28 23.38 8.08
N GLU A 140 -31.32 24.31 8.19
CA GLU A 140 -31.57 25.65 8.76
C GLU A 140 -32.67 26.39 8.00
N GLN A 141 -32.69 26.29 6.66
CA GLN A 141 -33.70 26.97 5.87
C GLN A 141 -35.09 26.34 6.07
N ALA A 142 -35.18 25.01 6.15
CA ALA A 142 -36.42 24.33 6.50
C ALA A 142 -36.91 24.70 7.91
N GLU A 143 -36.03 24.79 8.91
CA GLU A 143 -36.40 25.24 10.26
C GLU A 143 -36.89 26.71 10.29
N ARG A 144 -36.31 27.60 9.47
CA ARG A 144 -36.80 28.98 9.31
C ARG A 144 -38.18 29.02 8.67
N ASP A 145 -38.39 28.22 7.63
CA ASP A 145 -39.64 28.22 6.88
C ASP A 145 -40.78 27.55 7.69
N GLU A 146 -40.51 26.49 8.46
CA GLU A 146 -41.45 25.96 9.47
C GLU A 146 -41.79 26.98 10.57
N GLN A 147 -40.81 27.78 11.01
CA GLN A 147 -41.06 28.87 11.97
C GLN A 147 -41.85 30.03 11.36
N ALA A 148 -41.76 30.24 10.04
CA ALA A 148 -42.48 31.28 9.31
C ALA A 148 -43.93 30.88 8.95
N GLU A 149 -44.19 29.60 8.65
CA GLU A 149 -45.56 29.09 8.44
C GLU A 149 -46.35 28.92 9.74
N ARG A 150 -45.68 28.96 10.90
CA ARG A 150 -46.33 28.82 12.21
C ARG A 150 -47.28 30.01 12.47
N PRO A 151 -48.61 29.81 12.45
CA PRO A 151 -49.54 30.93 12.50
C PRO A 151 -49.45 31.63 13.86
N ALA A 152 -49.45 32.96 13.83
CA ALA A 152 -49.47 33.78 15.05
C ALA A 152 -50.69 33.39 15.91
N GLY A 153 -50.44 32.79 17.06
CA GLY A 153 -51.48 32.52 18.06
C GLY A 153 -52.17 33.83 18.45
N PRO A 154 -53.50 33.87 18.58
CA PRO A 154 -54.23 35.11 18.78
C PRO A 154 -53.76 35.81 20.06
N GLU A 155 -53.51 37.11 19.96
CA GLU A 155 -53.14 37.96 21.09
C GLU A 155 -54.25 37.91 22.15
N HIS A 156 -53.99 37.20 23.25
CA HIS A 156 -54.89 37.16 24.39
C HIS A 156 -54.18 37.71 25.63
N ASP A 157 -54.20 39.03 25.73
CA ASP A 157 -53.83 39.76 26.93
C ASP A 157 -54.76 39.37 28.09
N ASN A 158 -54.20 38.81 29.16
CA ASN A 158 -54.40 39.24 30.55
C ASN A 158 -53.50 38.47 31.54
N HIS A 159 -53.11 39.12 32.64
CA HIS A 159 -52.26 38.62 33.72
C HIS A 159 -53.04 37.78 34.78
N PRO A 160 -52.43 37.37 35.92
CA PRO A 160 -51.31 36.44 36.06
C PRO A 160 -51.61 35.32 37.11
N GLY A 161 -50.73 34.34 37.26
CA GLY A 161 -50.66 33.59 38.54
C GLY A 161 -50.17 32.15 38.48
N ASP A 162 -49.14 31.89 39.29
CA ASP A 162 -48.96 30.72 40.16
C ASP A 162 -49.00 29.25 39.66
N MET A 163 -47.91 28.59 40.06
CA MET A 163 -47.75 27.17 40.40
C MET A 163 -47.49 26.10 39.33
N LEU A 164 -46.18 25.88 39.20
CA LEU A 164 -45.49 24.59 39.38
C LEU A 164 -45.45 23.57 38.21
N PRO A 165 -44.44 22.67 38.20
CA PRO A 165 -44.05 21.91 37.02
C PRO A 165 -44.11 20.39 37.27
N LEU A 166 -43.44 19.65 36.38
CA LEU A 166 -43.17 18.20 36.44
C LEU A 166 -44.41 17.32 36.18
N SER A 167 -44.34 16.15 35.56
CA SER A 167 -43.38 15.44 34.70
C SER A 167 -43.94 14.01 34.68
N SER A 168 -44.00 13.36 33.52
CA SER A 168 -44.02 11.89 33.45
C SER A 168 -43.63 11.46 32.04
N ALA A 169 -42.34 11.23 31.83
CA ALA A 169 -41.86 10.53 30.64
C ALA A 169 -42.14 9.03 30.81
N THR A 170 -42.83 8.42 29.84
CA THR A 170 -42.99 6.96 29.81
C THR A 170 -41.93 6.40 28.87
N ALA A 171 -40.88 5.81 29.44
CA ALA A 171 -39.89 5.09 28.65
C ALA A 171 -40.48 3.78 28.12
N ALA A 172 -40.08 3.39 26.91
CA ALA A 172 -40.33 2.07 26.34
C ALA A 172 -39.05 1.63 25.64
N ASP A 173 -38.47 0.51 26.10
CA ASP A 173 -37.18 0.03 25.61
C ASP A 173 -37.23 -0.44 24.15
N GLY A 174 -36.12 -0.24 23.46
CA GLY A 174 -35.92 -0.61 22.05
C GLY A 174 -34.62 -1.38 21.82
N GLU A 175 -34.23 -2.27 22.73
CA GLU A 175 -33.03 -3.10 22.55
C GLU A 175 -33.26 -4.24 21.55
N LEU A 176 -32.68 -4.11 20.37
CA LEU A 176 -32.43 -5.20 19.44
C LEU A 176 -31.00 -5.10 18.90
N LEU A 177 -30.11 -5.95 19.41
CA LEU A 177 -29.17 -6.79 18.65
C LEU A 177 -28.09 -7.36 19.58
N LEU A 178 -27.97 -8.69 19.63
CA LEU A 178 -26.68 -9.38 19.79
C LEU A 178 -26.84 -10.88 19.51
N SER A 179 -26.10 -11.39 18.54
CA SER A 179 -25.83 -12.83 18.39
C SER A 179 -24.55 -13.01 17.58
N SER A 180 -23.48 -13.37 18.29
CA SER A 180 -22.19 -13.72 17.71
C SER A 180 -22.24 -15.07 17.01
N GLN A 181 -21.43 -15.26 15.97
CA GLN A 181 -21.01 -16.61 15.60
C GLN A 181 -19.62 -16.60 14.95
N ASN A 182 -18.64 -17.16 15.67
CA ASN A 182 -17.34 -17.52 15.14
C ASN A 182 -17.37 -19.00 14.78
N THR A 183 -16.81 -19.38 13.63
CA THR A 183 -16.42 -20.77 13.34
C THR A 183 -15.17 -20.79 12.45
N ALA A 184 -14.06 -21.25 13.04
CA ALA A 184 -13.14 -22.16 12.34
C ALA A 184 -13.83 -23.55 12.23
N LEU A 185 -13.30 -24.60 11.60
CA LEU A 185 -11.96 -24.94 11.11
C LEU A 185 -12.15 -26.03 10.03
N ASP A 186 -11.17 -26.33 9.17
CA ASP A 186 -10.54 -27.67 9.08
C ASP A 186 -9.48 -27.82 7.96
N THR A 187 -8.75 -28.95 7.99
CA THR A 187 -7.53 -29.22 7.20
C THR A 187 -7.50 -30.68 6.71
N THR A 188 -7.02 -30.92 5.47
CA THR A 188 -6.31 -32.13 4.92
C THR A 188 -6.31 -32.08 3.38
N GLY A 189 -5.38 -32.68 2.63
CA GLY A 189 -4.19 -33.49 2.96
C GLY A 189 -3.26 -33.70 1.74
N CYS A 190 -2.23 -34.55 1.87
CA CYS A 190 -1.16 -34.82 0.88
C CYS A 190 -1.56 -35.91 -0.17
N THR A 191 -0.76 -36.38 -1.16
CA THR A 191 0.71 -36.33 -1.45
C THR A 191 0.99 -36.66 -2.93
N GLU A 192 2.23 -36.40 -3.43
CA GLU A 192 2.89 -37.00 -4.64
C GLU A 192 2.23 -36.76 -6.02
N GLU A 193 2.89 -36.76 -7.20
CA GLU A 193 4.28 -36.92 -7.70
C GLU A 193 4.43 -35.97 -8.95
N SER A 194 5.51 -35.76 -9.73
CA SER A 194 6.83 -36.39 -9.92
C SER A 194 7.83 -35.49 -10.73
N SER A 195 9.00 -36.02 -11.05
CA SER A 195 9.90 -35.77 -12.22
C SER A 195 10.33 -34.37 -12.70
N GLN A 196 11.62 -34.09 -12.49
CA GLN A 196 12.63 -33.62 -13.47
C GLN A 196 12.22 -32.64 -14.59
N ASP A 197 12.74 -31.41 -14.52
CA ASP A 197 13.83 -31.02 -15.41
C ASP A 197 14.68 -29.90 -14.77
N GLN A 198 15.99 -30.11 -14.56
CA GLN A 198 16.87 -29.17 -13.84
C GLN A 198 18.23 -29.04 -14.54
N LEU A 199 18.26 -28.28 -15.64
CA LEU A 199 19.51 -27.82 -16.27
C LEU A 199 19.35 -26.38 -16.78
N GLN A 200 20.43 -25.59 -16.63
CA GLN A 200 20.61 -24.24 -17.22
C GLN A 200 19.73 -23.09 -16.70
N SER A 201 19.67 -22.89 -15.37
CA SER A 201 19.29 -21.59 -14.77
C SER A 201 20.41 -21.01 -13.90
N THR A 202 21.54 -20.66 -14.53
CA THR A 202 22.73 -20.08 -13.86
C THR A 202 23.28 -18.86 -14.63
N ALA A 203 22.44 -18.19 -15.42
CA ALA A 203 22.85 -17.13 -16.36
C ALA A 203 21.69 -16.22 -16.81
N ARG A 204 20.70 -15.93 -15.93
CA ARG A 204 19.44 -15.25 -16.33
C ARG A 204 18.92 -14.14 -15.41
N VAL A 205 19.61 -13.79 -14.32
CA VAL A 205 19.22 -12.67 -13.44
C VAL A 205 20.39 -11.70 -13.26
N ASP A 206 21.10 -11.44 -14.36
CA ASP A 206 22.08 -10.35 -14.48
C ASP A 206 21.32 -9.01 -14.61
N ALA A 207 20.74 -8.61 -13.47
CA ALA A 207 19.66 -7.64 -13.32
C ALA A 207 18.35 -7.96 -14.07
N ALA A 208 17.24 -7.99 -13.34
CA ALA A 208 15.93 -7.76 -13.95
C ALA A 208 15.96 -6.38 -14.62
N SER A 209 15.82 -6.31 -15.94
CA SER A 209 15.84 -5.03 -16.65
C SER A 209 14.66 -4.18 -16.16
N PRO A 210 14.84 -2.88 -15.86
CA PRO A 210 13.71 -2.01 -15.52
C PRO A 210 12.64 -1.88 -16.62
N LYS A 211 12.92 -2.42 -17.81
CA LYS A 211 11.94 -2.59 -18.91
C LYS A 211 11.05 -3.82 -18.75
N ASP A 212 11.57 -4.88 -18.12
CA ASP A 212 10.83 -6.13 -17.87
C ASP A 212 9.90 -5.98 -16.66
N LEU A 213 10.15 -4.96 -15.81
CA LEU A 213 9.21 -4.41 -14.83
C LEU A 213 8.06 -3.65 -15.51
N HIS A 214 7.32 -4.33 -16.38
CA HIS A 214 6.09 -3.82 -16.98
C HIS A 214 5.01 -3.61 -15.91
N ILE A 215 4.97 -2.39 -15.35
CA ILE A 215 3.81 -1.89 -14.61
C ILE A 215 2.65 -1.79 -15.59
N ASN A 216 1.70 -2.74 -15.52
CA ASN A 216 0.48 -2.71 -16.33
C ASN A 216 -0.37 -1.49 -15.98
N ALA A 217 -0.22 -0.41 -16.74
CA ALA A 217 -1.06 0.79 -16.66
C ALA A 217 -2.44 0.56 -17.32
N SER A 218 -3.04 -0.60 -17.12
CA SER A 218 -4.25 -1.04 -17.83
C SER A 218 -5.11 -2.04 -17.04
N ASP A 219 -5.23 -1.85 -15.73
CA ASP A 219 -6.46 -2.21 -15.02
C ASP A 219 -7.43 -1.02 -15.09
N LYS A 220 -8.06 -0.88 -16.26
CA LYS A 220 -9.19 0.02 -16.49
C LYS A 220 -10.48 -0.80 -16.39
N GLU A 221 -11.40 -0.33 -15.58
CA GLU A 221 -12.84 -0.63 -15.69
C GLU A 221 -13.21 -2.12 -15.52
N GLN A 222 -13.04 -2.65 -14.30
CA GLN A 222 -13.90 -3.73 -13.78
C GLN A 222 -13.92 -3.85 -12.25
N LEU A 223 -14.69 -2.96 -11.60
CA LEU A 223 -15.58 -3.25 -10.46
C LEU A 223 -16.54 -2.07 -10.24
#